data_AF-A0A4Q5TUY6-F1
#
_entry.id   AF-A0A4Q5TUY6-F1
#
_cell.length_a   1.000
_cell.length_b   1.000
_cell.length_c   1.000
_cell.angle_alpha   90.00
_cell.angle_beta   90.00
_cell.angle_gamma   90.00
#
_symmetry.space_group_name_H-M   'P 1'
#
loop_
_entity.id
_entity.type
_entity.pdbx_description
1 polymer ?
#
loop_
_entity_poly.entity_id
_entity_poly.type
_entity_poly.pdbx_seq_one_letter_code
_entity_poly.pdbx_strand_id
1 'polypeptide(L)'
;MQAQLIALDWGTTSLRAYKLGHGGEVLEQRALPYGIMQLPSTPRAIDGHPCENGFELAFDEACGDWLAAQPRLPVIACGMVGSAQGWRQAPYCPTPARAASP
;
A
#
# COMPACT_ATOMS: atom_id res chain seq x y z
N MET A 1 -18.87 -1.29 11.44
CA MET A 1 -18.67 -2.11 10.22
C MET A 1 -17.25 -2.64 10.21
N GLN A 2 -17.03 -3.92 9.87
CA GLN A 2 -15.72 -4.58 10.01
C GLN A 2 -14.94 -4.52 8.69
N ALA A 3 -13.70 -4.01 8.75
CA ALA A 3 -12.80 -4.01 7.61
C ALA A 3 -12.42 -5.44 7.18
N GLN A 4 -12.29 -5.66 5.88
CA GLN A 4 -11.96 -6.93 5.23
C GLN A 4 -10.65 -6.86 4.44
N LEU A 5 -10.26 -5.66 3.97
CA LEU A 5 -9.08 -5.46 3.13
C LEU A 5 -8.58 -4.02 3.24
N ILE A 6 -7.27 -3.83 3.19
CA ILE A 6 -6.66 -2.55 2.81
C ILE A 6 -6.20 -2.66 1.36
N ALA A 7 -6.64 -1.74 0.51
CA ALA A 7 -6.20 -1.66 -0.88
C ALA A 7 -5.35 -0.41 -1.09
N LEU A 8 -4.18 -0.58 -1.69
CA LEU A 8 -3.26 0.49 -2.03
C LEU A 8 -3.17 0.61 -3.56
N ASP A 9 -3.29 1.84 -4.04
CA ASP A 9 -2.97 2.20 -5.42
C ASP A 9 -1.81 3.18 -5.39
N TRP A 10 -0.63 2.68 -5.76
CA TRP A 10 0.64 3.34 -5.54
C TRP A 10 1.36 3.59 -6.86
N GLY A 11 1.15 4.80 -7.38
CA GLY A 11 1.69 5.25 -8.65
C GLY A 11 3.07 5.90 -8.54
N THR A 12 3.51 6.47 -9.66
CA THR A 12 4.80 7.19 -9.74
C THR A 12 4.83 8.43 -8.86
N THR A 13 3.69 9.13 -8.72
CA THR A 13 3.60 10.45 -8.09
C THR A 13 2.63 10.53 -6.90
N SER A 14 1.86 9.48 -6.63
CA SER A 14 0.91 9.47 -5.52
C SER A 14 0.66 8.06 -4.96
N LEU A 15 0.14 8.03 -3.74
CA LEU A 15 -0.33 6.83 -3.05
C LEU A 15 -1.75 7.07 -2.55
N ARG A 16 -2.66 6.16 -2.88
CA ARG A 16 -4.03 6.11 -2.35
C ARG A 16 -4.22 4.84 -1.54
N ALA A 17 -4.84 4.96 -0.38
CA ALA A 17 -5.18 3.84 0.49
C ALA A 17 -6.69 3.80 0.75
N TYR A 18 -7.25 2.61 0.73
CA TYR A 18 -8.67 2.37 0.99
C TYR A 18 -8.81 1.30 2.06
N LYS A 19 -9.59 1.60 3.10
CA LYS A 19 -10.04 0.62 4.09
C LYS A 19 -11.39 0.09 3.64
N LEU A 20 -11.43 -1.15 3.20
CA LEU A 20 -12.61 -1.75 2.57
C LEU A 20 -13.34 -2.66 3.56
N GLY A 21 -14.66 -2.50 3.63
CA GLY A 21 -15.61 -3.34 4.35
C GLY A 21 -16.13 -4.49 3.49
N HIS A 22 -17.24 -5.09 3.94
CA HIS A 22 -17.88 -6.17 3.19
C HIS A 22 -18.42 -5.67 1.84
N GLY A 23 -18.34 -6.51 0.80
CA GLY A 23 -18.83 -6.16 -0.54
C GLY A 23 -18.07 -5.02 -1.24
N GLY A 24 -16.90 -4.63 -0.72
CA GLY A 24 -16.10 -3.53 -1.29
C GLY A 24 -16.53 -2.13 -0.83
N GLU A 25 -17.35 -2.02 0.22
CA GLU A 25 -17.70 -0.73 0.83
C GLU A 25 -16.43 0.02 1.26
N VAL A 26 -16.31 1.30 0.89
CA VAL A 26 -15.20 2.15 1.35
C VAL A 26 -15.54 2.70 2.73
N LEU A 27 -14.87 2.18 3.76
CA LEU A 27 -15.04 2.64 5.14
C LEU A 27 -14.20 3.91 5.41
N GLU A 28 -13.02 3.99 4.80
CA GLU A 28 -12.12 5.14 4.89
C GLU A 28 -11.23 5.18 3.64
N GLN A 29 -10.80 6.37 3.24
CA GLN A 29 -9.88 6.59 2.14
C GLN A 29 -8.86 7.67 2.51
N ARG A 30 -7.61 7.47 2.08
CA ARG A 30 -6.52 8.44 2.22
C ARG A 30 -5.79 8.61 0.89
N ALA A 31 -5.27 9.81 0.66
CA ALA A 31 -4.43 10.14 -0.48
C ALA A 31 -3.20 10.90 0.01
N LEU A 32 -2.02 10.42 -0.36
CA LEU A 32 -0.74 11.00 0.01
C LEU A 32 0.03 11.38 -1.26
N PRO A 33 0.86 12.45 -1.21
CA PRO A 33 1.71 12.87 -2.32
C PRO A 33 2.95 11.97 -2.50
N TYR A 34 2.91 10.73 -1.99
CA TYR A 34 4.05 9.82 -1.97
C TYR A 34 3.97 8.77 -3.07
N GLY A 35 4.34 9.16 -4.28
CA GLY A 35 4.62 8.19 -5.34
C GLY A 35 5.98 7.53 -5.19
N ILE A 36 6.26 6.48 -5.97
CA ILE A 36 7.55 5.77 -5.90
C ILE A 36 8.77 6.68 -6.19
N MET A 37 8.57 7.81 -6.89
CA MET A 37 9.62 8.80 -7.18
C MET A 37 9.72 9.93 -6.15
N GLN A 38 8.80 9.97 -5.18
CA GLN A 38 8.71 11.02 -4.17
C GLN A 38 8.32 10.39 -2.83
N LEU A 39 9.22 9.61 -2.25
CA LEU A 39 8.98 8.99 -0.94
C LEU A 39 9.30 9.96 0.20
N PRO A 40 8.66 9.80 1.37
CA PRO A 40 9.06 10.53 2.57
C PRO A 40 10.51 10.18 2.94
N SER A 41 11.25 11.18 3.42
CA SER A 41 12.68 11.07 3.73
C SER A 41 13.02 11.38 5.19
N THR A 42 12.03 11.75 6.00
CA THR A 42 12.23 12.01 7.44
C THR A 42 12.11 10.69 8.21
N PRO A 43 13.19 10.19 8.84
CA PRO A 43 13.14 8.98 9.64
C PRO A 43 12.20 9.12 10.84
N ARG A 44 11.49 8.05 11.19
CA ARG A 44 10.69 7.96 12.43
C ARG A 44 10.66 6.53 12.93
N ALA A 45 10.16 6.34 14.15
CA ALA A 45 9.91 4.99 14.65
C ALA A 45 8.60 4.42 14.07
N ILE A 46 8.64 3.18 13.58
CA ILE A 46 7.46 2.36 13.24
C ILE A 46 7.51 1.15 14.17
N ASP A 47 6.42 0.91 14.91
CA ASP A 47 6.34 -0.16 15.92
C ASP A 47 7.50 -0.17 16.94
N GLY A 48 8.02 1.01 17.29
CA GLY A 48 9.14 1.16 18.22
C GLY A 48 10.54 0.94 17.62
N HIS A 49 10.63 0.66 16.31
CA HIS A 49 11.89 0.49 15.59
C HIS A 49 12.19 1.70 14.70
N PRO A 50 13.44 2.22 14.69
CA PRO A 50 13.80 3.31 13.78
C PRO A 50 13.67 2.84 12.32
N CYS A 51 12.96 3.62 11.51
CA CYS A 51 12.78 3.37 10.08
C CYS A 51 13.18 4.62 9.28
N GLU A 52 13.98 4.39 8.25
CA GLU A 52 14.40 5.40 7.26
C GLU A 52 14.02 4.99 5.83
N ASN A 53 13.43 3.81 5.64
CA ASN A 53 12.99 3.33 4.34
C ASN A 53 11.73 4.09 3.90
N GLY A 54 11.86 4.91 2.86
CA GLY A 54 10.76 5.75 2.36
C GLY A 54 9.48 4.99 1.99
N PHE A 55 9.58 3.73 1.54
CA PHE A 55 8.39 2.92 1.27
C PHE A 55 7.68 2.49 2.57
N GLU A 56 8.43 2.00 3.56
CA GLU A 56 7.86 1.63 4.86
C GLU A 56 7.23 2.85 5.55
N LEU A 57 7.89 4.01 5.47
CA LEU A 57 7.39 5.29 5.96
C LEU A 57 6.08 5.70 5.26
N ALA A 58 6.01 5.63 3.93
CA ALA A 58 4.79 5.97 3.20
C ALA A 58 3.65 4.99 3.50
N PHE A 59 3.95 3.70 3.62
CA PHE A 59 2.98 2.65 3.93
C PHE A 59 2.37 2.80 5.32
N ASP A 60 3.22 3.03 6.33
CA ASP A 60 2.78 3.26 7.70
C ASP A 60 1.95 4.54 7.83
N GLU A 61 2.29 5.61 7.11
CA GLU A 61 1.47 6.83 7.09
C GLU A 61 0.13 6.61 6.39
N ALA A 62 0.12 5.81 5.32
CA ALA A 62 -1.09 5.51 4.58
C ALA A 62 -2.07 4.65 5.38
N CYS A 63 -1.59 3.63 6.11
CA CYS A 63 -2.48 2.63 6.72
C CYS A 63 -1.94 1.94 7.98
N GLY A 64 -0.86 2.41 8.59
CA GLY A 64 -0.23 1.80 9.77
C GLY A 64 -1.16 1.75 10.98
N ASP A 65 -1.93 2.80 11.23
CA ASP A 65 -2.95 2.83 12.29
C ASP A 65 -4.10 1.84 12.03
N TRP A 66 -4.49 1.62 10.77
CA TRP A 66 -5.48 0.61 10.41
C TRP A 66 -4.97 -0.81 10.71
N LEU A 67 -3.69 -1.06 10.46
CA LEU A 67 -3.03 -2.34 10.78
C LEU A 67 -2.80 -2.49 12.28
N ALA A 68 -2.43 -1.44 13.00
CA ALA A 68 -2.33 -1.47 14.46
C ALA A 68 -3.68 -1.84 15.10
N ALA A 69 -4.78 -1.31 14.58
CA ALA A 69 -6.13 -1.65 15.03
C ALA A 69 -6.57 -3.07 14.64
N GLN A 70 -6.07 -3.61 13.51
CA GLN A 70 -6.42 -4.94 13.03
C GLN A 70 -5.22 -5.65 12.36
N PRO A 71 -4.28 -6.21 13.14
CA PRO A 71 -2.96 -6.65 12.64
C PRO A 71 -2.96 -7.79 11.61
N ARG A 72 -4.10 -8.47 11.43
CA ARG A 72 -4.27 -9.56 10.46
C ARG A 72 -5.06 -9.15 9.22
N LEU A 73 -5.41 -7.87 9.09
CA LEU A 73 -6.15 -7.37 7.94
C LEU A 73 -5.26 -7.50 6.69
N PRO A 74 -5.66 -8.25 5.65
CA PRO A 74 -4.88 -8.36 4.44
C PRO A 74 -4.70 -7.00 3.78
N VAL A 75 -3.56 -6.84 3.11
CA VAL A 75 -3.25 -5.66 2.30
C VAL A 75 -2.93 -6.11 0.88
N ILE A 76 -3.53 -5.44 -0.10
CA ILE A 76 -3.18 -5.60 -1.52
C ILE A 76 -2.70 -4.25 -2.06
N ALA A 77 -1.70 -4.28 -2.93
CA ALA A 77 -1.18 -3.09 -3.58
C ALA A 77 -1.11 -3.29 -5.10
N CYS A 78 -1.40 -2.23 -5.85
CA CYS A 78 -1.24 -2.20 -7.30
C CYS A 78 -0.47 -0.95 -7.74
N GLY A 79 -0.10 -0.91 -9.03
CA GLY A 79 0.61 0.21 -9.64
C GLY A 79 2.12 0.04 -9.66
N MET A 80 2.83 1.17 -9.60
CA MET A 80 4.28 1.25 -9.79
C MET A 80 5.09 0.75 -8.58
N VAL A 81 4.45 0.54 -7.43
CA VAL A 81 5.07 -0.13 -6.26
C VAL A 81 5.62 -1.52 -6.60
N GLY A 82 5.04 -2.20 -7.59
CA GLY A 82 5.50 -3.50 -8.10
C GLY A 82 6.54 -3.42 -9.21
N SER A 83 6.96 -2.23 -9.64
CA SER A 83 7.94 -2.07 -10.73
C SER A 83 9.37 -2.43 -10.31
N ALA A 84 10.31 -2.42 -11.25
CA ALA A 84 11.72 -2.67 -10.96
C ALA A 84 12.35 -1.61 -10.01
N GLN A 85 11.80 -0.39 -9.99
CA GLN A 85 12.18 0.69 -9.07
C GLN A 85 11.17 0.88 -7.92
N GLY A 86 10.19 -0.03 -7.80
CA GLY A 86 9.20 -0.02 -6.74
C GLY A 86 9.73 -0.59 -5.43
N TRP A 87 8.84 -0.81 -4.48
CA TRP A 87 9.19 -1.38 -3.17
C TRP A 87 9.65 -2.83 -3.30
N ARG A 88 8.90 -3.63 -4.06
CA ARG A 88 9.23 -5.01 -4.36
C ARG A 88 8.73 -5.34 -5.76
N GLN A 89 9.63 -5.84 -6.60
CA GLN A 89 9.30 -6.20 -7.97
C GLN A 89 8.22 -7.31 -8.02
N ALA A 90 7.16 -7.06 -8.77
CA ALA A 90 6.14 -8.01 -9.20
C ALA A 90 6.30 -8.23 -10.71
N PRO A 91 6.89 -9.35 -11.15
CA PRO A 91 7.13 -9.61 -12.57
C PRO A 91 5.83 -9.62 -13.40
N TYR A 92 5.93 -9.19 -14.65
CA TYR A 92 4.80 -9.26 -15.58
C TYR A 92 4.35 -10.71 -15.85
N CYS A 93 3.03 -10.91 -15.92
CA CYS A 93 2.47 -12.16 -16.42
C CYS A 93 2.71 -12.27 -17.95
N PRO A 94 3.23 -13.39 -18.47
CA PRO A 94 3.41 -13.58 -19.90
C PRO A 94 2.05 -13.57 -20.63
N THR A 95 2.04 -13.06 -21.86
CA THR A 95 0.82 -13.00 -22.68
C THR A 95 0.66 -14.22 -23.57
N PRO A 96 -0.59 -14.67 -23.85
CA PRO A 96 -1.85 -14.12 -23.35
C PRO A 96 -2.10 -14.47 -21.87
N ALA A 97 -2.60 -13.51 -21.10
CA ALA A 97 -2.96 -13.68 -19.69
C ALA A 97 -4.49 -13.56 -19.52
N ARG A 98 -5.03 -14.28 -18.53
CA ARG A 98 -6.44 -14.13 -18.11
C ARG A 98 -6.46 -13.18 -16.91
N ALA A 99 -7.56 -12.45 -16.72
CA ALA A 99 -7.71 -11.60 -15.53
C ALA A 99 -7.64 -12.38 -14.20
N ALA A 100 -7.96 -13.69 -14.24
CA ALA A 100 -7.85 -14.61 -13.12
C ALA A 100 -6.56 -15.45 -13.13
N SER A 101 -5.60 -15.14 -14.01
CA SER A 101 -4.27 -15.74 -13.93
C SER A 101 -3.62 -15.35 -12.59
N PRO A 102 -2.88 -16.27 -11.94
CA PRO A 102 -2.21 -16.00 -10.68
C PRO A 102 -1.13 -14.93 -10.79
#